data_AF-A0A2I0L437-F1
#
_entry.id   AF-A0A2I0L437-F1
#
_cell.length_a   1.000
_cell.length_b   1.000
_cell.length_c   1.000
_cell.angle_alpha   90.00
_cell.angle_beta   90.00
_cell.angle_gamma   90.00
#
_symmetry.space_group_name_H-M   'P 1'
#
loop_
_entity.id
_entity.type
_entity.pdbx_description
1 polymer ?
#
loop_
_entity_poly.entity_id
_entity_poly.type
_entity_poly.pdbx_seq_one_letter_code
_entity_poly.pdbx_strand_id
1 'polypeptide(L)'
;MGDATTAVCNLGILDALGGDAVQEILESYAGFTSATESLLSGAGDLSVGSELVSYVHRLCKHQLHSLVRDHFLSSLEEVFERNGAARFWQHFESYRDVSLLEANRSHIYEEEVQQVLCKALEEISLEKQYEERCLFLLVDALQTFEDQVLPRKCGFVTEKELLLSKYQLMVSSVLMATLPSHFP
;
A
#
# COMPACT_ATOMS: atom_id res chain seq x y z
N MET A 1 28.03 -14.55 -21.50
CA MET A 1 26.80 -15.35 -21.35
C MET A 1 25.84 -14.50 -20.53
N GLY A 2 24.92 -13.71 -21.05
CA GLY A 2 24.31 -13.69 -22.38
C GLY A 2 22.87 -14.21 -22.30
N ASP A 3 21.98 -13.44 -21.67
CA ASP A 3 20.61 -13.21 -22.16
C ASP A 3 19.98 -12.05 -21.37
N ALA A 4 20.08 -10.86 -21.95
CA ALA A 4 19.22 -9.73 -21.59
C ALA A 4 17.95 -9.88 -22.43
N THR A 5 16.90 -10.44 -21.84
CA THR A 5 15.55 -10.43 -22.42
C THR A 5 15.06 -9.00 -22.40
N THR A 6 15.43 -8.26 -23.44
CA THR A 6 14.87 -6.94 -23.74
C THR A 6 13.39 -7.16 -24.03
N ALA A 7 12.52 -6.81 -23.08
CA ALA A 7 11.08 -6.85 -23.28
C ALA A 7 10.73 -5.88 -24.42
N VAL A 8 10.52 -6.42 -25.62
CA VAL A 8 10.05 -5.65 -26.76
C VAL A 8 8.64 -5.17 -26.42
N CYS A 9 8.48 -3.86 -26.18
CA CYS A 9 7.18 -3.25 -26.00
C CYS A 9 6.37 -3.45 -27.28
N ASN A 10 5.37 -4.34 -27.22
CA ASN A 10 4.55 -4.71 -28.36
C ASN A 10 3.48 -3.62 -28.60
N LEU A 11 3.92 -2.46 -29.09
CA LEU A 11 3.10 -1.26 -29.30
C LEU A 11 1.89 -1.50 -30.23
N GLY A 12 1.92 -2.56 -31.06
CA GLY A 12 0.79 -2.96 -31.91
C GLY A 12 -0.47 -3.37 -31.13
N ILE A 13 -0.38 -3.62 -29.82
CA ILE A 13 -1.56 -3.80 -28.95
C ILE A 13 -2.36 -2.50 -28.83
N LEU A 14 -1.69 -1.33 -28.91
CA LEU A 14 -2.35 -0.02 -28.89
C LEU A 14 -3.16 0.24 -30.16
N ASP A 15 -2.70 -0.24 -31.32
CA ASP A 15 -3.42 -0.12 -32.58
C ASP A 15 -4.66 -1.05 -32.66
N ALA A 16 -4.72 -2.09 -31.81
CA ALA A 16 -5.84 -3.02 -31.71
C ALA A 16 -6.94 -2.56 -30.73
N LEU A 17 -6.70 -1.49 -29.96
CA LEU A 17 -7.65 -0.94 -29.00
C LEU A 17 -8.70 -0.08 -29.74
N GLY A 18 -9.92 -0.59 -29.84
CA GLY A 18 -11.07 0.18 -30.33
C GLY A 18 -11.46 1.30 -29.36
N GLY A 19 -12.14 2.33 -29.86
CA GLY A 19 -12.58 3.48 -29.05
C GLY A 19 -13.41 3.07 -27.82
N ASP A 20 -14.28 2.07 -27.97
CA ASP A 20 -15.08 1.53 -26.86
C ASP A 20 -14.23 0.87 -25.77
N ALA A 21 -13.13 0.20 -26.15
CA ALA A 21 -12.21 -0.42 -25.20
C ALA A 21 -11.38 0.64 -24.46
N VAL A 22 -10.97 1.70 -25.15
CA VAL A 22 -10.28 2.84 -24.52
C VAL A 22 -11.19 3.52 -23.50
N GLN A 23 -12.46 3.75 -23.85
CA GLN A 23 -13.43 4.34 -22.93
C GLN A 23 -13.67 3.43 -21.71
N GLU A 24 -13.84 2.11 -21.91
CA GLU A 24 -13.97 1.13 -20.83
C GLU A 24 -12.76 1.16 -19.87
N ILE A 25 -11.54 1.25 -20.41
CA ILE A 25 -10.30 1.33 -19.61
C ILE A 25 -10.28 2.61 -18.77
N LEU A 26 -10.57 3.77 -19.38
CA LEU A 26 -10.54 5.06 -18.69
C LEU A 26 -11.56 5.12 -17.55
N GLU A 27 -12.80 4.68 -17.81
CA GLU A 27 -13.85 4.64 -16.80
C GLU A 27 -13.53 3.65 -15.68
N SER A 28 -13.00 2.47 -16.04
CA SER A 28 -12.63 1.45 -15.05
C SER A 28 -11.44 1.89 -14.21
N TYR A 29 -10.48 2.60 -14.79
CA TYR A 29 -9.32 3.13 -14.07
C TYR A 29 -9.73 4.26 -13.13
N ALA A 30 -10.56 5.20 -13.57
CA ALA A 30 -11.09 6.26 -12.71
C ALA A 30 -11.90 5.69 -11.53
N GLY A 31 -12.75 4.69 -11.80
CA GLY A 31 -13.50 3.97 -10.77
C GLY A 31 -12.59 3.22 -9.79
N PHE A 32 -11.55 2.57 -10.31
CA PHE A 32 -10.54 1.88 -9.49
C PHE A 32 -9.80 2.84 -8.55
N THR A 33 -9.35 3.99 -9.05
CA THR A 33 -8.66 5.01 -8.23
C THR A 33 -9.59 5.53 -7.13
N SER A 34 -10.83 5.88 -7.46
CA SER A 34 -11.81 6.35 -6.46
C SER A 34 -12.13 5.29 -5.40
N ALA A 35 -12.27 4.02 -5.80
CA ALA A 35 -12.50 2.91 -4.88
C ALA A 35 -11.27 2.67 -3.98
N THR A 36 -10.06 2.79 -4.54
CA THR A 36 -8.79 2.66 -3.79
C THR A 36 -8.64 3.77 -2.76
N GLU A 37 -8.85 5.03 -3.15
CA GLU A 37 -8.83 6.16 -2.21
C GLU A 37 -9.86 6.00 -1.10
N SER A 38 -11.09 5.61 -1.45
CA SER A 38 -12.16 5.38 -0.47
C SER A 38 -11.81 4.26 0.50
N LEU A 39 -11.26 3.14 -0.02
CA LEU A 39 -10.81 2.01 0.78
C LEU A 39 -9.68 2.39 1.72
N LEU A 40 -8.68 3.15 1.27
CA LEU A 40 -7.52 3.51 2.08
C LEU A 40 -7.77 4.68 3.03
N SER A 41 -8.80 5.50 2.79
CA SER A 41 -9.16 6.64 3.65
C SER A 41 -9.68 6.27 5.05
N GLY A 42 -9.84 4.98 5.36
CA GLY A 42 -9.88 4.51 6.75
C GLY A 42 -11.22 4.62 7.47
N ALA A 43 -12.36 4.75 6.78
CA ALA A 43 -13.66 4.58 7.42
C ALA A 43 -13.94 3.12 7.86
N GLY A 44 -13.03 2.18 7.55
CA GLY A 44 -13.21 0.76 7.85
C GLY A 44 -14.27 0.09 6.97
N ASP A 45 -14.84 0.79 6.00
CA ASP A 45 -15.90 0.27 5.17
C ASP A 45 -15.33 -0.53 4.00
N LEU A 46 -15.19 -1.84 4.22
CA LEU A 46 -14.79 -2.78 3.17
C LEU A 46 -15.91 -3.01 2.12
N SER A 47 -17.06 -2.32 2.22
CA SER A 47 -18.17 -2.43 1.26
C SER A 47 -17.77 -2.09 -0.17
N VAL A 48 -16.84 -1.15 -0.35
CA VAL A 48 -16.27 -0.76 -1.66
C VAL A 48 -15.41 -1.87 -2.29
N GLY A 49 -15.07 -2.92 -1.53
CA GLY A 49 -14.28 -4.04 -2.03
C GLY A 49 -14.89 -4.75 -3.22
N SER A 50 -16.23 -4.86 -3.28
CA SER A 50 -16.92 -5.48 -4.42
C SER A 50 -16.79 -4.66 -5.72
N GLU A 51 -16.83 -3.33 -5.60
CA GLU A 51 -16.60 -2.41 -6.72
C GLU A 51 -15.15 -2.45 -7.17
N LEU A 52 -14.21 -2.43 -6.21
CA LEU A 52 -12.78 -2.58 -6.46
C LEU A 52 -12.49 -3.84 -7.30
N VAL A 53 -13.02 -5.00 -6.88
CA VAL A 53 -12.86 -6.27 -7.61
C VAL A 53 -13.37 -6.16 -9.04
N SER A 54 -14.54 -5.56 -9.25
CA SER A 54 -15.11 -5.35 -10.59
C SER A 54 -14.21 -4.50 -11.49
N TYR A 55 -13.63 -3.42 -10.95
CA TYR A 55 -12.72 -2.56 -11.72
C TYR A 55 -11.39 -3.26 -12.00
N VAL A 56 -10.82 -3.97 -11.01
CA VAL A 56 -9.60 -4.77 -11.17
C VAL A 56 -9.79 -5.81 -12.28
N HIS A 57 -10.90 -6.54 -12.30
CA HIS A 57 -11.18 -7.54 -13.34
C HIS A 57 -11.26 -6.92 -14.74
N ARG A 58 -11.94 -5.76 -14.85
CA ARG A 58 -12.03 -5.02 -16.13
C ARG A 58 -10.66 -4.51 -16.61
N LEU A 59 -9.81 -4.04 -15.72
CA LEU A 59 -8.46 -3.58 -16.07
C LEU A 59 -7.54 -4.77 -16.42
N CYS A 60 -7.63 -5.88 -15.68
CA CYS A 60 -6.85 -7.09 -15.94
C CYS A 60 -7.25 -7.78 -17.25
N LYS A 61 -8.52 -7.69 -17.68
CA LYS A 61 -8.97 -8.10 -19.03
C LYS A 61 -8.17 -7.41 -20.13
N HIS A 62 -7.74 -6.17 -19.91
CA HIS A 62 -6.90 -5.39 -20.83
C HIS A 62 -5.40 -5.51 -20.53
N GLN A 63 -5.00 -6.51 -19.74
CA GLN A 63 -3.62 -6.80 -19.35
C GLN A 63 -2.95 -5.72 -18.48
N LEU A 64 -3.74 -4.84 -17.84
CA LEU A 64 -3.23 -3.73 -17.01
C LEU A 64 -2.97 -4.12 -15.54
N HIS A 65 -2.61 -5.37 -15.29
CA HIS A 65 -2.37 -5.91 -13.95
C HIS A 65 -1.23 -5.19 -13.20
N SER A 66 -0.13 -4.84 -13.90
CA SER A 66 0.98 -4.09 -13.30
C SER A 66 0.55 -2.68 -12.88
N LEU A 67 -0.22 -1.99 -13.72
CA LEU A 67 -0.75 -0.65 -13.42
C LEU A 67 -1.61 -0.66 -12.16
N VAL A 68 -2.50 -1.65 -12.04
CA VAL A 68 -3.34 -1.85 -10.86
C VAL A 68 -2.49 -2.05 -9.60
N ARG A 69 -1.50 -2.95 -9.66
CA ARG A 69 -0.59 -3.23 -8.53
C ARG A 69 0.21 -2.00 -8.12
N ASP A 70 0.83 -1.34 -9.09
CA ASP A 70 1.73 -0.21 -8.83
C ASP A 70 0.95 0.99 -8.28
N HIS A 71 -0.21 1.32 -8.86
CA HIS A 71 -1.04 2.42 -8.35
C HIS A 71 -1.54 2.15 -6.93
N PHE A 72 -1.97 0.93 -6.63
CA PHE A 72 -2.43 0.58 -5.29
C PHE A 72 -1.31 0.68 -4.25
N LEU A 73 -0.10 0.19 -4.58
CA LEU A 73 1.06 0.30 -3.71
C LEU A 73 1.50 1.76 -3.50
N SER A 74 1.49 2.58 -4.54
CA SER A 74 1.77 4.02 -4.40
C SER A 74 0.73 4.74 -3.54
N SER A 75 -0.55 4.38 -3.69
CA SER A 75 -1.62 4.95 -2.86
C SER A 75 -1.47 4.53 -1.39
N LEU A 76 -1.09 3.27 -1.14
CA LEU A 76 -0.75 2.78 0.19
C LEU A 76 0.43 3.53 0.79
N GLU A 77 1.50 3.75 0.02
CA GLU A 77 2.67 4.49 0.47
C GLU A 77 2.32 5.92 0.91
N GLU A 78 1.55 6.63 0.07
CA GLU A 78 1.10 8.00 0.37
C GLU A 78 0.22 8.06 1.63
N VAL A 79 -0.68 7.09 1.80
CA VAL A 79 -1.56 7.00 2.96
C VAL A 79 -0.77 6.63 4.21
N PHE A 80 0.15 5.67 4.13
CA PHE A 80 0.97 5.24 5.25
C PHE A 80 1.92 6.36 5.70
N GLU A 81 2.51 7.11 4.77
CA GLU A 81 3.34 8.27 5.09
C GLU A 81 2.55 9.34 5.85
N ARG A 82 1.35 9.67 5.35
CA ARG A 82 0.49 10.72 5.93
C ARG A 82 -0.16 10.33 7.25
N ASN A 83 -0.66 9.10 7.35
CA ASN A 83 -1.51 8.65 8.46
C ASN A 83 -0.77 7.75 9.44
N GLY A 84 0.15 6.93 8.98
CA GLY A 84 0.97 6.05 9.81
C GLY A 84 2.19 6.77 10.34
N ALA A 85 3.17 7.02 9.46
CA ALA A 85 4.48 7.54 9.84
C ALA A 85 4.43 8.93 10.45
N ALA A 86 3.74 9.89 9.80
CA ALA A 86 3.66 11.26 10.33
C ALA A 86 3.00 11.32 11.72
N ARG A 87 1.92 10.57 11.95
CA ARG A 87 1.26 10.49 13.26
C ARG A 87 2.12 9.76 14.28
N PHE A 88 2.80 8.68 13.88
CA PHE A 88 3.74 7.96 14.74
C PHE A 88 4.84 8.89 15.27
N TRP A 89 5.49 9.65 14.39
CA TRP A 89 6.54 10.58 14.78
C TRP A 89 6.03 11.78 15.58
N GLN A 90 4.79 12.22 15.33
CA GLN A 90 4.17 13.32 16.08
C GLN A 90 4.09 13.04 17.59
N HIS A 91 3.97 11.77 18.01
CA HIS A 91 4.00 11.40 19.43
C HIS A 91 5.32 11.77 20.12
N PHE A 92 6.42 11.91 19.37
CA PHE A 92 7.75 12.18 19.91
C PHE A 92 8.21 13.63 19.80
N GLU A 93 7.47 14.52 19.12
CA GLU A 93 7.89 15.91 18.89
C GLU A 93 8.08 16.69 20.21
N SER A 94 7.32 16.36 21.26
CA SER A 94 7.48 16.96 22.60
C SER A 94 8.81 16.60 23.28
N TYR A 95 9.51 15.57 22.80
CA TYR A 95 10.78 15.09 23.34
C TYR A 95 11.99 15.62 22.57
N ARG A 96 11.77 16.50 21.59
CA ARG A 96 12.81 17.10 20.76
C ARG A 96 13.83 17.92 21.56
N ASP A 97 13.42 18.54 22.66
CA ASP A 97 14.30 19.38 23.47
C ASP A 97 14.93 18.58 24.63
N VAL A 98 16.08 17.99 24.34
CA VAL A 98 16.89 17.19 25.28
C VAL A 98 17.27 17.98 26.55
N SER A 99 17.28 19.31 26.47
CA SER A 99 17.56 20.22 27.59
C SER A 99 16.52 20.11 28.73
N LEU A 100 15.27 19.78 28.40
CA LEU A 100 14.18 19.54 29.37
C LEU A 100 14.23 18.14 30.00
N LEU A 101 14.77 17.16 29.25
CA LEU A 101 14.97 15.78 29.68
C LEU A 101 16.07 15.63 30.72
N GLU A 102 17.21 16.31 30.51
CA GLU A 102 18.36 16.19 31.42
C GLU A 102 18.12 16.81 32.80
N ALA A 103 17.25 17.83 32.88
CA ALA A 103 16.89 18.51 34.13
C ALA A 103 15.89 17.70 34.99
N ASN A 104 15.14 16.77 34.39
CA ASN A 104 14.03 16.04 35.01
C ASN A 104 14.24 14.52 35.07
N ARG A 105 15.49 14.05 35.25
CA ARG A 105 15.85 12.62 35.43
C ARG A 105 15.20 12.02 36.69
N SER A 106 13.93 11.67 36.58
CA SER A 106 13.15 10.92 37.55
C SER A 106 12.62 9.66 36.87
N HIS A 107 12.47 8.57 37.62
CA HIS A 107 11.87 7.32 37.12
C HIS A 107 10.48 7.52 36.48
N ILE A 108 9.78 8.59 36.86
CA ILE A 108 8.48 8.98 36.29
C ILE A 108 8.59 9.30 34.79
N TYR A 109 9.73 9.86 34.37
CA TYR A 109 9.97 10.25 32.98
C TYR A 109 10.23 9.03 32.07
N GLU A 110 10.94 8.01 32.55
CA GLU A 110 11.17 6.77 31.81
C GLU A 110 9.85 6.02 31.57
N GLU A 111 8.98 5.96 32.58
CA GLU A 111 7.66 5.34 32.48
C GLU A 111 6.75 6.08 31.49
N GLU A 112 6.78 7.41 31.49
CA GLU A 112 6.03 8.25 30.54
C GLU A 112 6.48 8.02 29.09
N VAL A 113 7.79 8.06 28.83
CA VAL A 113 8.35 7.77 27.49
C VAL A 113 7.97 6.38 27.02
N GLN A 114 8.04 5.38 27.91
CA GLN A 114 7.65 4.02 27.58
C GLN A 114 6.16 3.93 27.21
N GLN A 115 5.28 4.60 27.95
CA GLN A 115 3.85 4.64 27.65
C GLN A 115 3.57 5.29 26.29
N VAL A 116 4.24 6.42 25.98
CA VAL A 116 4.13 7.08 24.69
C VAL A 116 4.60 6.17 23.55
N LEU A 117 5.74 5.49 23.72
CA LEU A 117 6.24 4.54 22.73
C LEU A 117 5.26 3.38 22.51
N CYS A 118 4.74 2.77 23.59
CA CYS A 118 3.75 1.70 23.49
C CYS A 118 2.50 2.14 22.73
N LYS A 119 1.97 3.32 23.06
CA LYS A 119 0.81 3.89 22.39
C LYS A 119 1.07 4.17 20.91
N ALA A 120 2.20 4.79 20.57
CA ALA A 120 2.58 5.07 19.20
C ALA A 120 2.71 3.76 18.39
N LEU A 121 3.33 2.73 18.97
CA LEU A 121 3.46 1.41 18.35
C LEU A 121 2.12 0.71 18.17
N GLU A 122 1.19 0.83 19.13
CA GLU A 122 -0.17 0.30 18.99
C GLU A 122 -0.92 0.99 17.84
N GLU A 123 -0.91 2.33 17.78
CA GLU A 123 -1.57 3.09 16.72
C GLU A 123 -1.01 2.76 15.33
N ILE A 124 0.31 2.81 15.14
CA ILE A 124 0.90 2.48 13.82
C ILE A 124 0.69 1.01 13.44
N SER A 125 0.62 0.11 14.44
CA SER A 125 0.33 -1.31 14.18
C SER A 125 -1.10 -1.54 13.71
N LEU A 126 -2.08 -0.79 14.24
CA LEU A 126 -3.47 -0.84 13.79
C LEU A 126 -3.59 -0.36 12.34
N GLU A 127 -2.96 0.77 12.03
CA GLU A 127 -2.94 1.34 10.68
C GLU A 127 -2.27 0.37 9.70
N LYS A 128 -1.10 -0.18 10.05
CA LYS A 128 -0.42 -1.22 9.27
C LYS A 128 -1.28 -2.45 9.04
N GLN A 129 -2.00 -2.93 10.06
CA GLN A 129 -2.89 -4.09 9.93
C GLN A 129 -4.10 -3.81 9.03
N TYR A 130 -4.63 -2.58 9.06
CA TYR A 130 -5.71 -2.17 8.19
C TYR A 130 -5.26 -2.14 6.72
N GLU A 131 -4.11 -1.53 6.44
CA GLU A 131 -3.51 -1.50 5.12
C GLU A 131 -3.19 -2.90 4.59
N GLU A 132 -2.69 -3.81 5.44
CA GLU A 132 -2.50 -5.22 5.07
C GLU A 132 -3.81 -5.89 4.64
N ARG A 133 -4.94 -5.61 5.33
CA ARG A 133 -6.26 -6.12 4.91
C ARG A 133 -6.69 -5.55 3.56
N CYS A 134 -6.44 -4.28 3.31
CA CYS A 134 -6.73 -3.65 2.02
C CYS A 134 -5.88 -4.29 0.90
N LEU A 135 -4.60 -4.54 1.17
CA LEU A 135 -3.72 -5.26 0.25
C LEU A 135 -4.21 -6.69 -0.02
N PHE A 136 -4.72 -7.39 0.99
CA PHE A 136 -5.32 -8.72 0.79
C PHE A 136 -6.54 -8.69 -0.11
N LEU A 137 -7.37 -7.64 -0.06
CA LEU A 137 -8.49 -7.48 -1.00
C LEU A 137 -8.00 -7.35 -2.45
N LEU A 138 -6.92 -6.59 -2.68
CA LEU A 138 -6.32 -6.50 -4.01
C LEU A 138 -5.80 -7.86 -4.48
N VAL A 139 -5.08 -8.58 -3.62
CA VAL A 139 -4.54 -9.91 -3.91
C VAL A 139 -5.66 -10.87 -4.28
N ASP A 140 -6.76 -10.86 -3.54
CA ASP A 140 -7.95 -11.70 -3.82
C ASP A 140 -8.63 -11.29 -5.15
N ALA A 141 -8.75 -10.00 -5.43
CA ALA A 141 -9.28 -9.50 -6.70
C ALA A 141 -8.45 -9.96 -7.91
N LEU A 142 -7.13 -9.92 -7.79
CA LEU A 142 -6.20 -10.40 -8.82
C LEU A 142 -6.29 -11.92 -8.96
N GLN A 143 -6.34 -12.66 -7.84
CA GLN A 143 -6.47 -14.12 -7.84
C GLN A 143 -7.76 -14.59 -8.52
N THR A 144 -8.88 -14.00 -8.12
CA THR A 144 -10.21 -14.37 -8.64
C THR A 144 -10.33 -14.09 -10.14
N PHE A 145 -9.58 -13.12 -10.67
CA PHE A 145 -9.47 -12.92 -12.11
C PHE A 145 -8.64 -14.02 -12.78
N GLU A 146 -7.46 -14.35 -12.24
CA GLU A 146 -6.60 -15.40 -12.79
C GLU A 146 -7.31 -16.77 -12.81
N ASP A 147 -8.02 -17.12 -11.73
CA ASP A 147 -8.77 -18.38 -11.63
C ASP A 147 -9.89 -18.49 -12.68
N GLN A 148 -10.48 -17.37 -13.11
CA GLN A 148 -11.47 -17.34 -14.19
C GLN A 148 -10.84 -17.53 -15.58
N VAL A 149 -9.62 -17.06 -15.78
CA VAL A 149 -8.95 -17.05 -17.09
C VAL A 149 -8.12 -18.32 -17.32
N LEU A 150 -7.52 -18.89 -16.27
CA LEU A 150 -6.62 -20.04 -16.33
C LEU A 150 -6.86 -20.99 -15.14
N PRO A 151 -7.51 -22.16 -15.35
CA PRO A 151 -7.81 -23.09 -14.25
C PRO A 151 -6.60 -23.85 -13.68
N ARG A 152 -5.35 -23.43 -13.97
CA ARG A 152 -4.14 -24.11 -13.46
C ARG A 152 -2.85 -23.27 -13.57
N LYS A 153 -2.31 -22.80 -12.43
CA LYS A 153 -0.94 -23.08 -11.93
C LYS A 153 -0.48 -22.14 -10.79
N CYS A 154 0.16 -22.75 -9.78
CA CYS A 154 1.33 -22.38 -8.96
C CYS A 154 1.99 -20.97 -8.90
N GLY A 155 1.59 -19.95 -9.67
CA GLY A 155 2.23 -18.62 -9.67
C GLY A 155 1.72 -17.67 -8.58
N PHE A 156 0.54 -17.94 -8.03
CA PHE A 156 -0.19 -17.05 -7.13
C PHE A 156 0.42 -16.90 -5.73
N VAL A 157 0.93 -18.00 -5.14
CA VAL A 157 1.62 -17.94 -3.84
C VAL A 157 2.76 -16.91 -3.91
N THR A 158 3.46 -16.87 -5.05
CA THR A 158 4.53 -15.93 -5.34
C THR A 158 4.05 -14.47 -5.44
N GLU A 159 2.84 -14.21 -5.94
CA GLU A 159 2.32 -12.85 -6.11
C GLU A 159 1.91 -12.22 -4.78
N LYS A 160 1.18 -12.96 -3.95
CA LYS A 160 0.85 -12.54 -2.58
C LYS A 160 2.13 -12.25 -1.79
N GLU A 161 3.11 -13.16 -1.84
CA GLU A 161 4.38 -12.99 -1.17
C GLU A 161 5.17 -11.78 -1.70
N LEU A 162 5.15 -11.56 -3.01
CA LEU A 162 5.79 -10.40 -3.64
C LEU A 162 5.16 -9.09 -3.18
N LEU A 163 3.83 -8.97 -3.25
CA LEU A 163 3.12 -7.75 -2.86
C LEU A 163 3.27 -7.45 -1.37
N LEU A 164 3.19 -8.48 -0.52
CA LEU A 164 3.41 -8.32 0.92
C LEU A 164 4.86 -7.91 1.20
N SER A 165 5.85 -8.49 0.51
CA SER A 165 7.26 -8.11 0.67
C SER A 165 7.51 -6.67 0.22
N LYS A 166 6.89 -6.24 -0.89
CA LYS A 166 6.95 -4.85 -1.36
C LYS A 166 6.34 -3.89 -0.34
N TYR A 167 5.18 -4.25 0.22
CA TYR A 167 4.53 -3.46 1.25
C TYR A 167 5.40 -3.35 2.52
N GLN A 168 5.98 -4.45 3.00
CA GLN A 168 6.88 -4.44 4.16
C GLN A 168 8.13 -3.56 3.92
N LEU A 169 8.69 -3.63 2.71
CA LEU A 169 9.81 -2.77 2.32
C LEU A 169 9.39 -1.31 2.28
N MET A 170 8.22 -1.00 1.72
CA MET A 170 7.64 0.34 1.68
C MET A 170 7.47 0.89 3.10
N VAL A 171 6.82 0.16 4.00
CA VAL A 171 6.61 0.57 5.40
C VAL A 171 7.94 0.89 6.09
N SER A 172 8.93 0.01 5.91
CA SER A 172 10.27 0.20 6.47
C SER A 172 10.96 1.42 5.87
N SER A 173 10.87 1.59 4.55
CA SER A 173 11.48 2.71 3.81
C SER A 173 10.88 4.04 4.23
N VAL A 174 9.55 4.15 4.30
CA VAL A 174 8.84 5.36 4.72
C VAL A 174 9.22 5.73 6.15
N LEU A 175 9.22 4.77 7.09
CA LEU A 175 9.63 5.03 8.47
C LEU A 175 11.08 5.52 8.58
N MET A 176 12.00 4.91 7.83
CA MET A 176 13.41 5.31 7.85
C MET A 176 13.63 6.67 7.16
N ALA A 177 12.90 6.96 6.08
CA ALA A 177 12.99 8.21 5.35
C ALA A 177 12.38 9.40 6.11
N THR A 178 11.37 9.13 6.96
CA THR A 178 10.67 10.13 7.77
C THR A 178 11.22 10.23 9.20
N LEU A 179 12.28 9.47 9.52
CA LEU A 179 12.89 9.43 10.85
C LEU A 179 13.32 10.83 11.31
N PRO A 180 12.79 11.34 12.44
CA PRO A 180 13.22 12.62 12.99
C PRO A 180 14.68 12.58 13.42
N SER A 181 15.44 13.65 13.18
CA SER A 181 16.87 13.72 13.50
C SER A 181 17.21 13.60 14.99
N HIS A 182 16.22 13.75 15.87
CA HIS A 182 16.35 13.62 17.31
C HIS A 182 16.05 12.19 17.81
N PHE A 183 15.62 11.31 16.92
CA PHE A 183 15.35 9.90 17.20
C PHE A 183 16.58 9.08 16.72
N PRO A 184 17.35 8.48 17.64
CA PRO A 184 18.62 7.82 17.33
C PRO A 184 18.46 6.49 16.58
#